data_AF-A0A932JQ49-F1
#
_entry.id   AF-A0A932JQ49-F1
#
_cell.length_a   1.000
_cell.length_b   1.000
_cell.length_c   1.000
_cell.angle_alpha   90.00
_cell.angle_beta   90.00
_cell.angle_gamma   90.00
#
_symmetry.space_group_name_H-M   'P 1'
#
loop_
_entity.id
_entity.type
_entity.pdbx_description
1 polymer ?
#
loop_
_entity_poly.entity_id
_entity_poly.type
_entity_poly.pdbx_seq_one_letter_code
_entity_poly.pdbx_strand_id
1 'polypeptide(L)'
;MLLTALILLLAGPGAAQQDPTAAEDETLVPWTPTQAPARPVPTTEAVDPAPIGLDAFAPRFGGDRKAFNRELNTKRDAVLQALSRFTKSEGGRFADLPMLVLQGKSLVGKEVVTAGAPFFINLHGSRPNLTLGDHFGSGARMAVSIAGLSETQRKEVLRSDNLNNTLAAVKGRLAVTPKGERYLEASSYVRLGELPTSVAFSQVVRQRLPLEPTDAPAVRGLIDAARERLKRERGHRYVPLEDLILAPSRYKGQDVSTLAIADQPVATEKEAFFSAQNYWGSRSTIQVLLSRLPSEAQMDVFRTAFPPAVFAIKAQVRTTSQGAYFLEAAKVTRVGPLAPLRELP
;
A
#
# COMPACT_ATOMS: atom_id res chain seq x y z
N MET A 1 33.40 28.90 -38.18
CA MET A 1 34.83 29.17 -37.89
C MET A 1 35.01 28.90 -36.40
N LEU A 2 35.43 27.70 -35.99
CA LEU A 2 36.81 27.20 -35.79
C LEU A 2 37.65 27.97 -34.76
N LEU A 3 37.82 27.32 -33.59
CA LEU A 3 39.06 27.05 -32.80
C LEU A 3 39.92 28.26 -32.37
N THR A 4 40.46 28.33 -31.14
CA THR A 4 41.64 27.61 -30.60
C THR A 4 41.77 28.09 -29.12
N ALA A 5 42.06 27.30 -28.08
CA ALA A 5 43.35 26.64 -27.87
C ALA A 5 43.31 25.50 -26.83
N LEU A 6 44.23 24.58 -27.10
CA LEU A 6 44.52 23.29 -26.51
C LEU A 6 45.79 23.43 -25.65
N ILE A 7 45.82 22.83 -24.46
CA ILE A 7 47.09 22.40 -23.84
C ILE A 7 46.95 20.92 -23.47
N LEU A 8 47.73 20.12 -24.18
CA LEU A 8 47.98 18.69 -23.98
C LEU A 8 49.49 18.50 -24.20
N LEU A 9 50.18 17.85 -23.28
CA LEU A 9 51.39 17.03 -23.51
C LEU A 9 51.71 16.32 -22.17
N LEU A 10 51.43 15.02 -21.99
CA LEU A 10 52.04 13.79 -22.58
C LEU A 10 53.10 13.21 -21.60
N ALA A 11 52.82 12.04 -21.00
CA ALA A 11 53.30 10.69 -21.38
C ALA A 11 54.70 10.35 -20.80
N GLY A 12 55.02 9.16 -20.30
CA GLY A 12 54.34 7.86 -20.38
C GLY A 12 54.97 6.82 -19.41
N PRO A 13 55.42 5.65 -19.88
CA PRO A 13 54.75 4.37 -19.65
C PRO A 13 55.64 3.32 -18.94
N GLY A 14 55.04 2.23 -18.43
CA GLY A 14 55.81 1.05 -17.99
C GLY A 14 54.97 0.04 -17.22
N ALA A 15 54.80 -1.14 -17.79
CA ALA A 15 53.95 -2.25 -17.36
C ALA A 15 54.50 -3.07 -16.17
N ALA A 16 53.62 -3.67 -15.37
CA ALA A 16 53.74 -5.05 -14.86
C ALA A 16 52.45 -5.49 -14.12
N GLN A 17 51.69 -6.31 -14.82
CA GLN A 17 50.85 -7.43 -14.38
C GLN A 17 51.00 -7.90 -12.90
N GLN A 18 49.89 -7.93 -12.17
CA GLN A 18 49.51 -9.03 -11.27
C GLN A 18 48.06 -8.82 -10.77
N ASP A 19 47.13 -9.60 -11.32
CA ASP A 19 45.98 -10.09 -10.56
C ASP A 19 46.46 -11.37 -9.87
N PRO A 20 46.25 -11.51 -8.55
CA PRO A 20 45.27 -12.53 -8.16
C PRO A 20 44.44 -12.16 -6.90
N THR A 21 43.13 -12.30 -7.04
CA THR A 21 42.20 -12.91 -6.06
C THR A 21 42.50 -12.77 -4.56
N ALA A 22 41.67 -11.94 -3.91
CA ALA A 22 40.91 -12.32 -2.71
C ALA A 22 39.62 -11.48 -2.76
N ALA A 23 38.54 -11.94 -3.38
CA ALA A 23 37.61 -12.90 -2.78
C ALA A 23 37.35 -12.57 -1.30
N GLU A 24 36.79 -11.41 -1.02
CA GLU A 24 35.83 -11.34 0.08
C GLU A 24 34.57 -12.06 -0.39
N ASP A 25 34.64 -13.36 -0.19
CA ASP A 25 33.54 -14.30 -0.17
C ASP A 25 32.54 -13.78 0.89
N GLU A 26 31.65 -12.86 0.50
CA GLU A 26 30.36 -12.74 1.16
C GLU A 26 29.66 -14.06 0.89
N THR A 27 29.97 -15.06 1.72
CA THR A 27 29.17 -16.27 1.83
C THR A 27 27.76 -15.81 2.12
N LEU A 28 26.96 -15.76 1.05
CA LEU A 28 25.51 -15.71 1.09
C LEU A 28 25.10 -16.87 1.97
N VAL A 29 24.80 -16.55 3.23
CA VAL A 29 24.19 -17.52 4.13
C VAL A 29 22.91 -17.96 3.44
N PRO A 30 22.76 -19.23 3.05
CA PRO A 30 21.49 -19.72 2.57
C PRO A 30 20.49 -19.45 3.68
N TRP A 31 19.44 -18.69 3.38
CA TRP A 31 18.35 -18.48 4.33
C TRP A 31 17.79 -19.85 4.69
N THR A 32 18.19 -20.32 5.86
CA THR A 32 17.56 -21.42 6.56
C THR A 32 16.60 -20.75 7.53
N PRO A 33 15.31 -21.16 7.56
CA PRO A 33 14.40 -20.65 8.57
C PRO A 33 15.00 -20.99 9.93
N THR A 34 15.49 -19.99 10.65
CA THR A 34 15.97 -20.16 12.02
C THR A 34 14.78 -20.60 12.85
N GLN A 35 14.67 -21.89 13.12
CA GLN A 35 13.86 -22.35 14.25
C GLN A 35 14.56 -21.81 15.49
N ALA A 36 14.07 -20.66 15.98
CA ALA A 36 14.42 -20.20 17.30
C ALA A 36 14.20 -21.38 18.28
N PRO A 37 15.12 -21.62 19.23
CA PRO A 37 14.86 -22.62 20.27
C PRO A 37 13.50 -22.31 20.86
N ALA A 38 12.64 -23.33 20.94
CA ALA A 38 11.31 -23.25 21.50
C ALA A 38 11.43 -22.81 22.96
N ARG A 39 11.49 -21.50 23.18
CA ARG A 39 11.23 -20.93 24.50
C ARG A 39 9.83 -21.42 24.84
N PRO A 40 9.60 -22.00 26.04
CA PRO A 40 8.24 -22.27 26.47
C PRO A 40 7.49 -20.95 26.41
N VAL A 41 6.64 -20.83 25.38
CA VAL A 41 5.69 -19.74 25.27
C VAL A 41 4.80 -19.96 26.47
N PRO A 42 4.74 -19.03 27.45
CA PRO A 42 3.71 -19.12 28.46
C PRO A 42 2.40 -19.28 27.69
N THR A 43 1.64 -20.34 27.98
CA THR A 43 0.34 -20.59 27.37
C THR A 43 -0.60 -19.48 27.81
N THR A 44 -0.44 -18.29 27.24
CA THR A 44 -1.57 -17.45 26.90
C THR A 44 -2.44 -18.34 26.06
N GLU A 45 -3.61 -18.72 26.61
CA GLU A 45 -4.76 -19.11 25.78
C GLU A 45 -4.68 -18.28 24.51
N ALA A 46 -4.69 -18.96 23.36
CA ALA A 46 -4.78 -18.29 22.09
C ALA A 46 -6.04 -17.43 22.18
N VAL A 47 -5.88 -16.15 22.48
CA VAL A 47 -6.93 -15.17 22.31
C VAL A 47 -7.06 -15.10 20.80
N ASP A 48 -7.97 -15.92 20.27
CA ASP A 48 -8.40 -15.85 18.89
C ASP A 48 -8.59 -14.37 18.58
N PRO A 49 -7.87 -13.79 17.60
CA PRO A 49 -8.02 -12.38 17.29
C PRO A 49 -9.50 -12.16 17.03
N ALA A 50 -10.13 -11.31 17.86
CA ALA A 50 -11.56 -11.08 17.83
C ALA A 50 -11.99 -10.96 16.36
N PRO A 51 -12.80 -11.90 15.85
CA PRO A 51 -12.95 -12.06 14.43
C PRO A 51 -13.55 -10.77 13.88
N ILE A 52 -12.90 -10.21 12.85
CA ILE A 52 -13.44 -9.09 12.07
C ILE A 52 -14.90 -9.43 11.78
N GLY A 53 -15.82 -8.52 12.12
CA GLY A 53 -17.26 -8.73 12.05
C GLY A 53 -17.73 -8.98 10.62
N LEU A 54 -17.51 -10.17 10.10
CA LEU A 54 -18.00 -10.63 8.79
C LEU A 54 -19.50 -11.00 8.84
N ASP A 55 -20.12 -10.92 10.03
CA ASP A 55 -21.52 -11.27 10.27
C ASP A 55 -22.50 -10.33 9.56
N ALA A 56 -22.15 -9.04 9.38
CA ALA A 56 -22.97 -8.05 8.67
C ALA A 56 -23.05 -8.26 7.14
N PHE A 57 -22.51 -9.37 6.63
CA PHE A 57 -22.39 -9.61 5.19
C PHE A 57 -22.79 -11.02 4.77
N ALA A 58 -23.21 -11.83 5.74
CA ALA A 58 -23.82 -13.12 5.52
C ALA A 58 -25.17 -13.09 4.74
N PRO A 59 -25.93 -11.96 4.60
CA PRO A 59 -27.21 -11.99 3.88
C PRO A 59 -27.14 -12.39 2.40
N ARG A 60 -25.99 -12.20 1.72
CA ARG A 60 -25.77 -12.70 0.34
C ARG A 60 -25.42 -14.19 0.25
N PHE A 61 -25.18 -14.84 1.38
CA PHE A 61 -24.78 -16.26 1.50
C PHE A 61 -25.69 -17.04 2.47
N GLY A 62 -26.94 -16.59 2.64
CA GLY A 62 -27.94 -17.27 3.47
C GLY A 62 -27.57 -17.37 4.96
N GLY A 63 -26.72 -16.48 5.48
CA GLY A 63 -26.32 -16.49 6.90
C GLY A 63 -25.16 -17.44 7.26
N ASP A 64 -24.65 -18.26 6.33
CA ASP A 64 -23.60 -19.24 6.64
C ASP A 64 -22.18 -18.65 6.58
N ARG A 65 -21.77 -18.08 7.72
CA ARG A 65 -20.42 -17.55 7.97
C ARG A 65 -19.31 -18.57 7.72
N LYS A 66 -19.54 -19.84 8.03
CA LYS A 66 -18.52 -20.89 7.86
C LYS A 66 -18.32 -21.22 6.39
N ALA A 67 -19.39 -21.26 5.61
CA ALA A 67 -19.31 -21.43 4.16
C ALA A 67 -18.60 -20.22 3.50
N PHE A 68 -18.97 -19.00 3.87
CA PHE A 68 -18.32 -17.78 3.36
C PHE A 68 -16.81 -17.75 3.64
N ASN A 69 -16.41 -18.02 4.90
CA ASN A 69 -14.99 -18.05 5.27
C ASN A 69 -14.23 -19.18 4.57
N ARG A 70 -14.86 -20.34 4.37
CA ARG A 70 -14.26 -21.45 3.64
C ARG A 70 -14.04 -21.11 2.16
N GLU A 71 -15.03 -20.54 1.50
CA GLU A 71 -14.92 -20.09 0.11
C GLU A 71 -13.86 -19.00 -0.05
N LEU A 72 -13.84 -18.02 0.85
CA LEU A 72 -12.85 -16.97 0.90
C LEU A 72 -11.41 -17.52 1.04
N ASN A 73 -11.19 -18.38 2.02
CA ASN A 73 -9.88 -18.98 2.27
C ASN A 73 -9.43 -19.85 1.09
N THR A 74 -10.35 -20.61 0.49
CA THR A 74 -10.07 -21.45 -0.69
C THR A 74 -9.62 -20.59 -1.88
N LYS A 75 -10.34 -19.49 -2.17
CA LYS A 75 -9.98 -18.56 -3.26
C LYS A 75 -8.65 -17.85 -2.98
N ARG A 76 -8.42 -17.43 -1.74
CA ARG A 76 -7.15 -16.83 -1.31
C ARG A 76 -5.97 -17.79 -1.49
N ASP A 77 -6.12 -19.04 -1.05
CA ASP A 77 -5.06 -20.04 -1.14
C ASP A 77 -4.75 -20.39 -2.60
N ALA A 78 -5.77 -20.52 -3.45
CA ALA A 78 -5.59 -20.71 -4.89
C ALA A 78 -4.80 -19.56 -5.53
N VAL A 79 -5.13 -18.31 -5.18
CA VAL A 79 -4.41 -17.11 -5.63
C VAL A 79 -2.95 -17.12 -5.15
N LEU A 80 -2.69 -17.41 -3.89
CA LEU A 80 -1.34 -17.44 -3.32
C LEU A 80 -0.50 -18.56 -3.95
N GLN A 81 -1.10 -19.73 -4.20
CA GLN A 81 -0.43 -20.81 -4.91
C GLN A 81 -0.11 -20.44 -6.35
N ALA A 82 -1.05 -19.82 -7.08
CA ALA A 82 -0.83 -19.36 -8.45
C ALA A 82 0.28 -18.29 -8.51
N LEU A 83 0.26 -17.32 -7.61
CA LEU A 83 1.30 -16.29 -7.49
C LEU A 83 2.66 -16.91 -7.15
N SER A 84 2.71 -17.87 -6.23
CA SER A 84 3.94 -18.57 -5.87
C SER A 84 4.50 -19.36 -7.06
N ARG A 85 3.65 -20.07 -7.81
CA ARG A 85 4.06 -20.79 -9.02
C ARG A 85 4.60 -19.84 -10.08
N PHE A 86 3.90 -18.75 -10.34
CA PHE A 86 4.33 -17.72 -11.29
C PHE A 86 5.68 -17.10 -10.90
N THR A 87 5.84 -16.71 -9.63
CA THR A 87 7.10 -16.14 -9.12
C THR A 87 8.26 -17.14 -9.26
N LYS A 88 8.01 -18.43 -9.01
CA LYS A 88 9.01 -19.50 -9.18
C LYS A 88 9.35 -19.74 -10.65
N SER A 89 8.37 -19.77 -11.55
CA SER A 89 8.58 -20.08 -12.96
C SER A 89 9.27 -18.93 -13.71
N GLU A 90 8.91 -17.70 -13.38
CA GLU A 90 9.42 -16.52 -14.06
C GLU A 90 10.76 -16.03 -13.50
N GLY A 91 11.09 -16.43 -12.27
CA GLY A 91 12.22 -15.88 -11.53
C GLY A 91 12.01 -14.40 -11.16
N GLY A 92 12.95 -13.86 -10.37
CA GLY A 92 12.89 -12.48 -9.91
C GLY A 92 12.34 -12.31 -8.49
N ARG A 93 12.46 -11.09 -7.96
CA ARG A 93 12.05 -10.75 -6.60
C ARG A 93 10.58 -10.35 -6.58
N PHE A 94 9.78 -11.00 -5.75
CA PHE A 94 8.42 -10.54 -5.48
C PHE A 94 8.45 -9.18 -4.78
N ALA A 95 7.65 -8.25 -5.28
CA ALA A 95 7.49 -6.92 -4.76
C ALA A 95 6.00 -6.53 -4.74
N ASP A 96 5.45 -6.29 -3.55
CA ASP A 96 4.09 -5.76 -3.43
C ASP A 96 4.01 -4.35 -4.06
N LEU A 97 2.81 -3.99 -4.52
CA LEU A 97 2.60 -2.71 -5.21
C LEU A 97 2.95 -1.48 -4.35
N PRO A 98 2.55 -1.41 -3.07
CA PRO A 98 2.97 -0.30 -2.21
C PRO A 98 4.50 -0.17 -2.12
N MET A 99 5.25 -1.27 -2.02
CA MET A 99 6.72 -1.24 -1.99
C MET A 99 7.28 -0.71 -3.31
N LEU A 100 6.74 -1.13 -4.46
CA LEU A 100 7.17 -0.61 -5.76
C LEU A 100 6.93 0.90 -5.88
N VAL A 101 5.79 1.39 -5.38
CA VAL A 101 5.43 2.81 -5.46
C VAL A 101 6.24 3.66 -4.48
N LEU A 102 6.32 3.25 -3.21
CA LEU A 102 6.86 4.05 -2.09
C LEU A 102 8.35 3.84 -1.83
N GLN A 103 8.88 2.67 -2.18
CA GLN A 103 10.26 2.25 -1.90
C GLN A 103 11.01 1.81 -3.16
N GLY A 104 10.38 1.85 -4.34
CA GLY A 104 10.92 1.30 -5.58
C GLY A 104 12.16 1.99 -6.16
N LYS A 105 12.68 3.06 -5.56
CA LYS A 105 13.93 3.71 -6.03
C LYS A 105 15.11 2.73 -6.11
N SER A 106 15.25 1.84 -5.13
CA SER A 106 16.31 0.82 -5.10
C SER A 106 16.05 -0.37 -6.03
N LEU A 107 14.87 -0.41 -6.66
CA LEU A 107 14.41 -1.45 -7.57
C LEU A 107 14.43 -0.99 -9.04
N VAL A 108 14.75 0.27 -9.31
CA VAL A 108 14.89 0.78 -10.68
C VAL A 108 15.95 -0.03 -11.43
N GLY A 109 15.60 -0.47 -12.64
CA GLY A 109 16.43 -1.32 -13.49
C GLY A 109 16.36 -2.81 -13.16
N LYS A 110 15.73 -3.22 -12.05
CA LYS A 110 15.62 -4.63 -11.64
C LYS A 110 14.35 -5.27 -12.17
N GLU A 111 14.43 -6.57 -12.46
CA GLU A 111 13.24 -7.39 -12.72
C GLU A 111 12.53 -7.74 -11.41
N VAL A 112 11.23 -7.53 -11.39
CA VAL A 112 10.36 -7.79 -10.26
C VAL A 112 9.10 -8.51 -10.70
N VAL A 113 8.53 -9.28 -9.77
CA VAL A 113 7.20 -9.87 -9.90
C VAL A 113 6.27 -9.15 -8.95
N THR A 114 5.14 -8.67 -9.43
CA THR A 114 4.12 -8.03 -8.60
C THR A 114 2.74 -8.59 -8.92
N ALA A 115 1.79 -8.37 -8.01
CA ALA A 115 0.40 -8.78 -8.19
C ALA A 115 -0.55 -7.65 -7.80
N GLY A 116 -1.62 -7.50 -8.57
CA GLY A 116 -2.62 -6.47 -8.33
C GLY A 116 -3.84 -6.60 -9.23
N ALA A 117 -4.80 -5.73 -9.00
CA ALA A 117 -6.03 -5.63 -9.76
C ALA A 117 -5.83 -4.69 -10.96
N PRO A 118 -6.03 -5.15 -12.20
CA PRO A 118 -6.11 -4.26 -13.36
C PRO A 118 -7.22 -3.22 -13.16
N PHE A 119 -6.92 -1.93 -13.29
CA PHE A 119 -7.88 -0.84 -13.01
C PHE A 119 -8.30 -0.07 -14.26
N PHE A 120 -7.36 0.23 -15.14
CA PHE A 120 -7.60 1.06 -16.31
C PHE A 120 -6.59 0.72 -17.40
N ILE A 121 -7.02 0.69 -18.66
CA ILE A 121 -6.13 0.52 -19.81
C ILE A 121 -6.18 1.80 -20.64
N ASN A 122 -5.02 2.45 -20.77
CA ASN A 122 -4.85 3.54 -21.72
C ASN A 122 -4.24 2.99 -23.02
N LEU A 123 -5.03 3.01 -24.09
CA LEU A 123 -4.58 2.68 -25.44
C LEU A 123 -4.15 3.91 -26.24
N HIS A 124 -4.38 5.12 -25.72
CA HIS A 124 -4.03 6.36 -26.38
C HIS A 124 -2.65 6.83 -25.91
N GLY A 125 -1.67 6.74 -26.80
CA GLY A 125 -0.28 7.17 -26.57
C GLY A 125 0.71 6.32 -27.35
N SER A 126 1.99 6.66 -27.27
CA SER A 126 3.08 5.89 -27.91
C SER A 126 3.34 4.53 -27.25
N ARG A 127 2.77 4.27 -26.08
CA ARG A 127 2.86 2.99 -25.36
C ARG A 127 1.52 2.64 -24.72
N PRO A 128 0.90 1.50 -25.08
CA PRO A 128 -0.28 1.03 -24.38
C PRO A 128 0.09 0.67 -22.94
N ASN A 129 -0.67 1.18 -21.98
CA ASN A 129 -0.39 1.04 -20.56
C ASN A 129 -1.62 0.54 -19.80
N LEU A 130 -1.39 -0.38 -18.88
CA LEU A 130 -2.33 -0.86 -17.87
C LEU A 130 -1.99 -0.19 -16.53
N THR A 131 -2.98 0.29 -15.78
CA THR A 131 -2.79 0.67 -14.38
C THR A 131 -3.09 -0.54 -13.51
N LEU A 132 -2.10 -0.97 -12.74
CA LEU A 132 -2.23 -2.03 -11.74
C LEU A 132 -2.46 -1.39 -10.36
N GLY A 133 -3.56 -1.75 -9.71
CA GLY A 133 -3.93 -1.31 -8.37
C GLY A 133 -3.65 -2.40 -7.33
N ASP A 134 -3.33 -1.99 -6.11
CA ASP A 134 -3.20 -2.93 -5.01
C ASP A 134 -4.54 -3.64 -4.72
N HIS A 135 -4.45 -4.95 -4.55
CA HIS A 135 -5.59 -5.83 -4.34
C HIS A 135 -6.01 -5.92 -2.87
N PHE A 136 -5.27 -5.33 -1.92
CA PHE A 136 -5.70 -5.21 -0.53
C PHE A 136 -6.55 -3.96 -0.27
N GLY A 137 -6.93 -3.24 -1.33
CA GLY A 137 -7.67 -1.98 -1.20
C GLY A 137 -6.81 -0.86 -0.62
N SER A 138 -5.48 -0.99 -0.60
CA SER A 138 -4.59 0.06 -0.12
C SER A 138 -4.45 1.22 -1.13
N GLY A 139 -5.09 1.11 -2.31
CA GLY A 139 -5.11 2.17 -3.32
C GLY A 139 -3.75 2.55 -3.89
N ALA A 140 -2.71 1.74 -3.68
CA ALA A 140 -1.43 1.90 -4.38
C ALA A 140 -1.62 1.59 -5.85
N ARG A 141 -1.09 2.45 -6.73
CA ARG A 141 -1.26 2.32 -8.19
C ARG A 141 0.07 2.49 -8.90
N MET A 142 0.30 1.64 -9.89
CA MET A 142 1.48 1.70 -10.74
C MET A 142 1.08 1.56 -12.20
N ALA A 143 1.68 2.38 -13.06
CA ALA A 143 1.58 2.19 -14.50
C ALA A 143 2.41 0.98 -14.93
N VAL A 144 1.84 0.15 -15.79
CA VAL A 144 2.45 -1.05 -16.36
C VAL A 144 2.39 -0.92 -17.88
N SER A 145 3.54 -0.82 -18.53
CA SER A 145 3.60 -0.82 -19.98
C SER A 145 3.46 -2.24 -20.51
N ILE A 146 2.48 -2.48 -21.39
CA ILE A 146 2.21 -3.80 -21.97
C ILE A 146 2.87 -3.99 -23.34
N ALA A 147 3.70 -3.05 -23.77
CA ALA A 147 4.39 -3.10 -25.05
C ALA A 147 5.34 -4.31 -25.16
N GLY A 148 5.97 -4.71 -24.05
CA GLY A 148 6.89 -5.85 -23.99
C GLY A 148 6.22 -7.22 -23.92
N LEU A 149 4.89 -7.29 -23.78
CA LEU A 149 4.16 -8.55 -23.72
C LEU A 149 4.00 -9.19 -25.12
N SER A 150 3.88 -10.51 -25.18
CA SER A 150 3.51 -11.22 -26.41
C SER A 150 2.12 -10.80 -26.92
N GLU A 151 1.83 -11.01 -28.21
CA GLU A 151 0.51 -10.68 -28.76
C GLU A 151 -0.63 -11.41 -28.02
N THR A 152 -0.42 -12.67 -27.66
CA THR A 152 -1.38 -13.47 -26.87
C THR A 152 -1.64 -12.85 -25.51
N GLN A 153 -0.60 -12.46 -24.78
CA GLN A 153 -0.73 -11.82 -23.47
C GLN A 153 -1.34 -10.42 -23.57
N ARG A 154 -1.01 -9.64 -24.60
CA ARG A 154 -1.68 -8.34 -24.85
C ARG A 154 -3.17 -8.53 -25.09
N LYS A 155 -3.57 -9.52 -25.90
CA LYS A 155 -4.98 -9.87 -26.09
C LYS A 155 -5.64 -10.30 -24.78
N GLU A 156 -4.94 -11.03 -23.91
CA GLU A 156 -5.45 -11.41 -22.59
C GLU A 156 -5.70 -10.20 -21.69
N VAL A 157 -4.76 -9.24 -21.64
CA VAL A 157 -4.94 -7.98 -20.91
C VAL A 157 -6.16 -7.20 -21.43
N LEU A 158 -6.30 -7.11 -22.77
CA LEU A 158 -7.37 -6.34 -23.41
C LEU A 158 -8.75 -6.99 -23.35
N ARG A 159 -8.83 -8.32 -23.26
CA ARG A 159 -10.08 -9.09 -23.17
C ARG A 159 -10.68 -9.16 -21.77
N SER A 160 -10.03 -8.56 -20.77
CA SER A 160 -10.55 -8.57 -19.42
C SER A 160 -11.70 -7.58 -19.30
N ASP A 161 -12.89 -7.96 -19.80
CA ASP A 161 -14.12 -7.14 -19.80
C ASP A 161 -14.57 -6.74 -18.38
N ASN A 162 -13.95 -7.33 -17.35
CA ASN A 162 -14.14 -7.06 -15.93
C ASN A 162 -12.79 -6.79 -15.21
N LEU A 163 -11.97 -5.88 -15.74
CA LEU A 163 -10.68 -5.46 -15.12
C LEU A 163 -10.78 -5.33 -13.58
N ASN A 164 -11.83 -4.64 -13.12
CA ASN A 164 -12.07 -4.32 -11.71
C ASN A 164 -12.29 -5.53 -10.77
N ASN A 165 -12.55 -6.72 -11.30
CA ASN A 165 -12.79 -7.93 -10.51
C ASN A 165 -11.75 -9.02 -10.77
N THR A 166 -10.63 -8.70 -11.43
CA THR A 166 -9.58 -9.67 -11.73
C THR A 166 -8.33 -9.39 -10.93
N LEU A 167 -7.61 -10.46 -10.57
CA LEU A 167 -6.26 -10.36 -10.05
C LEU A 167 -5.29 -10.83 -11.13
N ALA A 168 -4.23 -10.07 -11.34
CA ALA A 168 -3.16 -10.40 -12.26
C ALA A 168 -1.81 -10.37 -11.55
N ALA A 169 -0.90 -11.22 -12.02
CA ALA A 169 0.53 -11.10 -11.73
C ALA A 169 1.26 -10.61 -12.97
N VAL A 170 2.25 -9.76 -12.74
CA VAL A 170 3.06 -9.15 -13.78
C VAL A 170 4.52 -9.31 -13.40
N LYS A 171 5.32 -9.84 -14.33
CA LYS A 171 6.77 -9.70 -14.28
C LYS A 171 7.16 -8.54 -15.18
N GLY A 172 8.06 -7.71 -14.70
CA GLY A 172 8.62 -6.65 -15.52
C GLY A 172 9.82 -5.98 -14.88
N ARG A 173 10.42 -5.07 -15.64
CA ARG A 173 11.53 -4.24 -15.17
C ARG A 173 11.00 -2.89 -14.71
N LEU A 174 11.36 -2.46 -13.51
CA LEU A 174 10.97 -1.13 -13.04
C LEU A 174 11.81 -0.06 -13.76
N ALA A 175 11.15 0.82 -14.51
CA ALA A 175 11.75 1.88 -15.31
C ALA A 175 11.27 3.25 -14.84
N VAL A 176 11.84 4.32 -15.40
CA VAL A 176 11.49 5.72 -15.10
C VAL A 176 11.24 6.46 -16.41
N THR A 177 10.13 7.18 -16.51
CA THR A 177 9.80 8.05 -17.64
C THR A 177 10.71 9.27 -17.66
N PRO A 178 10.80 10.02 -18.78
CA PRO A 178 11.51 11.30 -18.81
C PRO A 178 11.02 12.33 -17.79
N LYS A 179 9.78 12.18 -17.28
CA LYS A 179 9.19 13.05 -16.25
C LYS A 179 9.50 12.59 -14.82
N GLY A 180 10.31 11.55 -14.62
CA GLY A 180 10.66 11.02 -13.31
C GLY A 180 9.62 10.09 -12.69
N GLU A 181 8.57 9.74 -13.42
CA GLU A 181 7.55 8.78 -13.00
C GLU A 181 8.09 7.37 -13.22
N ARG A 182 8.10 6.54 -12.18
CA ARG A 182 8.35 5.11 -12.32
C ARG A 182 7.21 4.45 -13.13
N TYR A 183 7.48 3.26 -13.65
CA TYR A 183 6.49 2.37 -14.24
C TYR A 183 7.10 0.98 -14.40
N LEU A 184 6.27 -0.04 -14.56
CA LEU A 184 6.73 -1.41 -14.81
C LEU A 184 6.70 -1.73 -16.31
N GLU A 185 7.85 -2.05 -16.90
CA GLU A 185 7.93 -2.59 -18.27
C GLU A 185 7.63 -4.09 -18.23
N ALA A 186 6.39 -4.47 -18.56
CA ALA A 186 5.97 -5.85 -18.44
C ALA A 186 6.62 -6.74 -19.51
N SER A 187 7.20 -7.85 -19.06
CA SER A 187 7.75 -8.93 -19.88
C SER A 187 6.93 -10.22 -19.78
N SER A 188 6.17 -10.39 -18.70
CA SER A 188 5.19 -11.48 -18.55
C SER A 188 3.95 -11.00 -17.79
N TYR A 189 2.80 -11.58 -18.13
CA TYR A 189 1.51 -11.30 -17.54
C TYR A 189 0.75 -12.62 -17.40
N VAL A 190 0.08 -12.83 -16.27
CA VAL A 190 -0.88 -13.92 -16.07
C VAL A 190 -2.06 -13.45 -15.25
N ARG A 191 -3.28 -13.80 -15.67
CA ARG A 191 -4.46 -13.68 -14.82
C ARG A 191 -4.42 -14.76 -13.73
N LEU A 192 -4.40 -14.35 -12.47
CA LEU A 192 -4.41 -15.26 -11.32
C LEU A 192 -5.82 -15.74 -10.95
N GLY A 193 -6.85 -15.00 -11.34
CA GLY A 193 -8.24 -15.37 -11.09
C GLY A 193 -9.14 -14.16 -10.93
N GLU A 194 -10.34 -14.40 -10.41
CA GLU A 194 -11.22 -13.34 -9.95
C GLU A 194 -10.86 -12.96 -8.51
N LEU A 195 -10.93 -11.66 -8.21
CA LEU A 195 -10.86 -11.20 -6.84
C LEU A 195 -12.02 -11.83 -6.07
N PRO A 196 -11.78 -12.47 -4.92
CA PRO A 196 -12.88 -12.93 -4.10
C PRO A 196 -13.79 -11.74 -3.80
N THR A 197 -15.09 -11.96 -3.72
CA THR A 197 -16.10 -10.94 -3.43
C THR A 197 -15.74 -10.14 -2.17
N SER A 198 -14.92 -10.70 -1.26
CA SER A 198 -14.33 -10.07 -0.06
C SER A 198 -13.30 -8.94 -0.32
N VAL A 199 -12.75 -8.81 -1.53
CA VAL A 199 -11.84 -7.70 -1.90
C VAL A 199 -12.65 -6.56 -2.50
N ALA A 200 -13.64 -6.86 -3.34
CA ALA A 200 -14.72 -5.92 -3.69
C ALA A 200 -15.46 -5.46 -2.42
N PHE A 201 -15.58 -6.35 -1.43
CA PHE A 201 -16.10 -6.08 -0.11
C PHE A 201 -15.23 -5.11 0.68
N SER A 202 -13.90 -5.12 0.57
CA SER A 202 -13.09 -4.07 1.19
C SER A 202 -13.49 -2.67 0.68
N GLN A 203 -13.87 -2.56 -0.60
CA GLN A 203 -14.42 -1.33 -1.17
C GLN A 203 -15.87 -1.09 -0.72
N VAL A 204 -16.71 -2.13 -0.61
CA VAL A 204 -18.12 -2.02 -0.16
C VAL A 204 -18.23 -1.72 1.35
N VAL A 205 -17.44 -2.36 2.22
CA VAL A 205 -17.33 -2.06 3.66
C VAL A 205 -16.93 -0.61 3.85
N ARG A 206 -15.88 -0.16 3.15
CA ARG A 206 -15.35 1.20 3.26
C ARG A 206 -16.33 2.26 2.74
N GLN A 207 -17.11 1.95 1.70
CA GLN A 207 -18.03 2.91 1.08
C GLN A 207 -19.43 2.92 1.69
N ARG A 208 -19.87 1.83 2.34
CA ARG A 208 -21.29 1.62 2.66
C ARG A 208 -21.60 1.23 4.10
N LEU A 209 -20.62 0.81 4.89
CA LEU A 209 -20.90 0.47 6.28
C LEU A 209 -20.43 1.57 7.21
N PRO A 210 -21.34 2.14 8.01
CA PRO A 210 -20.91 2.93 9.15
C PRO A 210 -20.07 2.03 10.06
N LEU A 211 -18.92 2.54 10.51
CA LEU A 211 -17.95 1.79 11.30
C LEU A 211 -18.02 2.25 12.75
N GLU A 212 -17.99 1.29 13.68
CA GLU A 212 -17.88 1.58 15.11
C GLU A 212 -16.55 1.02 15.68
N PRO A 213 -16.03 1.55 16.80
CA PRO A 213 -14.91 1.00 17.50
C PRO A 213 -15.43 -0.35 17.95
N THR A 214 -14.62 -1.38 17.79
CA THR A 214 -15.04 -2.69 18.27
C THR A 214 -15.54 -2.53 19.71
N ASP A 215 -16.78 -2.98 19.99
CA ASP A 215 -17.41 -2.81 21.32
C ASP A 215 -16.62 -3.46 22.45
N ALA A 216 -15.58 -4.23 22.11
CA ALA A 216 -14.52 -4.65 23.00
C ALA A 216 -14.06 -3.46 23.87
N PRO A 217 -14.33 -3.48 25.20
CA PRO A 217 -13.96 -2.39 26.11
C PRO A 217 -12.47 -2.03 26.05
N ALA A 218 -11.62 -3.00 25.73
CA ALA A 218 -10.19 -2.81 25.50
C ALA A 218 -9.90 -1.83 24.34
N VAL A 219 -10.63 -1.91 23.22
CA VAL A 219 -10.42 -1.04 22.05
C VAL A 219 -10.88 0.38 22.34
N ARG A 220 -12.04 0.55 22.99
CA ARG A 220 -12.49 1.87 23.46
C ARG A 220 -11.49 2.51 24.44
N GLY A 221 -11.00 1.73 25.41
CA GLY A 221 -9.96 2.16 26.34
C GLY A 221 -8.66 2.60 25.64
N LEU A 222 -8.24 1.89 24.58
CA LEU A 222 -7.08 2.29 23.76
C LEU A 222 -7.30 3.63 23.04
N ILE A 223 -8.51 3.87 22.52
CA ILE A 223 -8.87 5.11 21.83
C ILE A 223 -8.88 6.29 22.81
N ASP A 224 -9.49 6.13 23.97
CA ASP A 224 -9.53 7.18 24.99
C ASP A 224 -8.14 7.46 25.55
N ALA A 225 -7.34 6.42 25.81
CA ALA A 225 -5.94 6.58 26.22
C ALA A 225 -5.12 7.31 25.15
N ALA A 226 -5.31 6.99 23.86
CA ALA A 226 -4.66 7.69 22.77
C ALA A 226 -5.08 9.17 22.72
N ARG A 227 -6.38 9.46 22.86
CA ARG A 227 -6.91 10.83 22.92
C ARG A 227 -6.27 11.62 24.07
N GLU A 228 -6.27 11.06 25.27
CA GLU A 228 -5.70 11.71 26.45
C GLU A 228 -4.19 11.91 26.32
N ARG A 229 -3.48 10.97 25.69
CA ARG A 229 -2.06 11.13 25.37
C ARG A 229 -1.83 12.30 24.41
N LEU A 230 -2.61 12.41 23.34
CA LEU A 230 -2.46 13.50 22.36
C LEU A 230 -2.75 14.87 22.98
N LYS A 231 -3.73 14.98 23.88
CA LYS A 231 -4.02 16.24 24.61
C LYS A 231 -2.86 16.71 25.50
N ARG A 232 -2.07 15.78 26.03
CA ARG A 232 -0.95 16.09 26.94
C ARG A 232 0.36 16.37 26.21
N GLU A 233 0.40 16.15 24.90
CA GLU A 233 1.62 16.25 24.14
C GLU A 233 2.00 17.70 23.84
N ARG A 234 3.26 18.07 24.12
CA ARG A 234 3.78 19.40 23.82
C ARG A 234 4.09 19.54 22.33
N GLY A 235 3.85 20.73 21.80
CA GLY A 235 4.15 21.06 20.39
C GLY A 235 3.07 20.66 19.38
N HIS A 236 2.01 19.95 19.78
CA HIS A 236 0.85 19.69 18.92
C HIS A 236 -0.44 19.91 19.70
N ARG A 237 -1.31 20.82 19.24
CA ARG A 237 -2.61 21.04 19.85
C ARG A 237 -3.58 19.92 19.47
N TYR A 238 -4.19 19.24 20.44
CA TYR A 238 -5.27 18.32 20.12
C TYR A 238 -6.48 19.08 19.58
N VAL A 239 -6.93 18.71 18.37
CA VAL A 239 -8.10 19.27 17.70
C VAL A 239 -8.98 18.10 17.22
N PRO A 240 -10.27 18.05 17.59
CA PRO A 240 -11.21 17.09 17.02
C PRO A 240 -11.20 17.18 15.49
N LEU A 241 -11.30 16.03 14.80
CA LEU A 241 -11.18 16.00 13.35
C LEU A 241 -12.30 16.83 12.68
N GLU A 242 -13.48 16.88 13.30
CA GLU A 242 -14.64 17.65 12.86
C GLU A 242 -14.32 19.13 12.74
N ASP A 243 -13.58 19.68 13.70
CA ASP A 243 -13.15 21.08 13.67
C ASP A 243 -12.14 21.33 12.55
N LEU A 244 -11.25 20.36 12.30
CA LEU A 244 -10.29 20.41 11.19
C LEU A 244 -11.00 20.30 9.83
N ILE A 245 -12.17 19.67 9.75
CA ILE A 245 -12.97 19.55 8.53
C ILE A 245 -13.86 20.78 8.31
N LEU A 246 -14.57 21.22 9.35
CA LEU A 246 -15.58 22.29 9.25
C LEU A 246 -14.98 23.69 9.30
N ALA A 247 -13.84 23.87 9.98
CA ALA A 247 -13.19 25.16 10.14
C ALA A 247 -11.64 25.08 10.00
N PRO A 248 -11.10 24.47 8.93
CA PRO A 248 -9.66 24.26 8.77
C PRO A 248 -8.85 25.56 8.77
N SER A 249 -9.45 26.68 8.32
CA SER A 249 -8.80 27.99 8.26
C SER A 249 -8.35 28.51 9.63
N ARG A 250 -9.06 28.15 10.70
CA ARG A 250 -8.71 28.52 12.09
C ARG A 250 -7.40 27.89 12.55
N TYR A 251 -7.00 26.80 11.91
CA TYR A 251 -5.86 25.98 12.29
C TYR A 251 -4.71 26.07 11.28
N LYS A 252 -4.85 26.87 10.20
CA LYS A 252 -3.83 27.00 9.15
C LYS A 252 -2.45 27.31 9.74
N GLY A 253 -1.46 26.52 9.36
CA GLY A 253 -0.06 26.64 9.79
C GLY A 253 0.23 26.08 11.19
N GLN A 254 -0.78 25.66 11.95
CA GLN A 254 -0.61 25.14 13.31
C GLN A 254 -0.28 23.64 13.28
N ASP A 255 0.54 23.22 14.23
CA ASP A 255 0.80 21.82 14.55
C ASP A 255 -0.34 21.28 15.41
N VAL A 256 -1.03 20.27 14.89
CA VAL A 256 -2.22 19.67 15.48
C VAL A 256 -2.05 18.18 15.70
N SER A 257 -2.79 17.65 16.66
CA SER A 257 -2.98 16.22 16.84
C SER A 257 -4.47 15.88 16.78
N THR A 258 -4.80 14.74 16.16
CA THR A 258 -6.19 14.30 16.03
C THR A 258 -6.29 12.78 15.96
N LEU A 259 -7.51 12.26 16.08
CA LEU A 259 -7.84 10.86 15.84
C LEU A 259 -8.73 10.79 14.60
N ALA A 260 -8.41 9.89 13.68
CA ALA A 260 -9.17 9.71 12.45
C ALA A 260 -9.20 8.27 11.99
N ILE A 261 -10.20 7.95 11.17
CA ILE A 261 -10.22 6.74 10.37
C ILE A 261 -9.49 7.06 9.06
N ALA A 262 -8.52 6.23 8.68
CA ALA A 262 -7.90 6.34 7.36
C ALA A 262 -8.84 5.71 6.32
N ASP A 263 -9.54 6.53 5.56
CA ASP A 263 -10.29 6.10 4.38
C ASP A 263 -9.49 6.35 3.11
N GLN A 264 -9.68 5.49 2.10
CA GLN A 264 -9.06 5.62 0.78
C GLN A 264 -7.56 5.99 0.84
N PRO A 265 -6.70 5.18 1.50
CA PRO A 265 -5.27 5.34 1.30
C PRO A 265 -4.97 5.18 -0.19
N VAL A 266 -4.18 6.10 -0.74
CA VAL A 266 -3.74 6.13 -2.13
C VAL A 266 -2.25 6.41 -2.15
N ALA A 267 -1.50 5.52 -2.78
CA ALA A 267 -0.09 5.74 -3.09
C ALA A 267 0.07 5.82 -4.61
N THR A 268 0.64 6.92 -5.05
CA THR A 268 1.21 7.09 -6.38
C THR A 268 2.68 7.41 -6.24
N GLU A 269 3.38 7.52 -7.35
CA GLU A 269 4.81 7.79 -7.35
C GLU A 269 5.14 9.23 -6.95
N LYS A 270 4.13 10.11 -6.98
CA LYS A 270 4.24 11.52 -6.63
C LYS A 270 3.83 11.79 -5.19
N GLU A 271 2.84 11.06 -4.70
CA GLU A 271 2.22 11.33 -3.42
C GLU A 271 1.65 10.07 -2.77
N ALA A 272 1.66 10.08 -1.45
CA ALA A 272 0.99 9.12 -0.61
C ALA A 272 0.06 9.88 0.32
N PHE A 273 -1.21 9.53 0.34
CA PHE A 273 -2.20 10.19 1.18
C PHE A 273 -3.32 9.23 1.58
N PHE A 274 -4.14 9.66 2.52
CA PHE A 274 -5.46 9.07 2.77
C PHE A 274 -6.47 10.17 3.11
N SER A 275 -7.75 9.89 2.97
CA SER A 275 -8.84 10.75 3.43
C SER A 275 -9.12 10.45 4.90
N ALA A 276 -8.84 11.40 5.80
CA ALA A 276 -9.23 11.27 7.20
C ALA A 276 -10.75 11.49 7.32
N GLN A 277 -11.42 10.48 7.86
CA GLN A 277 -12.84 10.53 8.18
C GLN A 277 -13.06 10.54 9.67
N ASN A 278 -14.11 11.24 10.06
CA ASN A 278 -14.57 11.18 11.43
C ASN A 278 -15.27 9.85 11.68
N TYR A 279 -15.18 9.44 12.93
CA TYR A 279 -15.73 8.24 13.48
C TYR A 279 -17.29 8.23 13.50
N TRP A 280 -17.95 9.39 13.48
CA TRP A 280 -19.42 9.52 13.63
C TRP A 280 -20.24 9.65 12.32
N GLY A 281 -19.80 9.04 11.22
CA GLY A 281 -20.62 8.93 10.00
C GLY A 281 -20.78 10.20 9.16
N SER A 282 -20.07 11.29 9.47
CA SER A 282 -19.92 12.41 8.55
C SER A 282 -19.11 11.97 7.33
N ARG A 283 -19.67 12.13 6.13
CA ARG A 283 -18.96 11.87 4.86
C ARG A 283 -17.91 12.94 4.53
N SER A 284 -17.86 14.03 5.31
CA SER A 284 -16.85 15.06 5.11
C SER A 284 -15.48 14.50 5.50
N THR A 285 -14.48 14.77 4.66
CA THR A 285 -13.13 14.25 4.84
C THR A 285 -12.13 15.38 4.72
N ILE A 286 -10.95 15.20 5.30
CA ILE A 286 -9.77 16.05 5.02
C ILE A 286 -8.63 15.15 4.57
N GLN A 287 -7.91 15.54 3.53
CA GLN A 287 -6.76 14.76 3.06
C GLN A 287 -5.62 14.84 4.08
N VAL A 288 -4.97 13.70 4.30
CA VAL A 288 -3.76 13.56 5.10
C VAL A 288 -2.63 13.14 4.17
N LEU A 289 -1.70 14.06 3.90
CA LEU A 289 -0.52 13.78 3.10
C LEU A 289 0.54 13.11 3.97
N LEU A 290 1.11 12.03 3.46
CA LEU A 290 2.14 11.22 4.12
C LEU A 290 3.55 11.53 3.61
N SER A 291 3.70 12.52 2.74
CA SER A 291 4.94 12.84 2.03
C SER A 291 6.14 13.13 2.94
N ARG A 292 5.91 13.60 4.18
CA ARG A 292 6.96 13.84 5.18
C ARG A 292 7.31 12.62 6.03
N LEU A 293 6.52 11.56 5.97
CA LEU A 293 6.83 10.33 6.70
C LEU A 293 7.95 9.56 5.97
N PRO A 294 8.85 8.86 6.68
CA PRO A 294 9.73 7.88 6.06
C PRO A 294 8.93 6.83 5.29
N SER A 295 9.48 6.30 4.18
CA SER A 295 8.76 5.32 3.35
C SER A 295 8.31 4.08 4.13
N GLU A 296 9.04 3.66 5.17
CA GLU A 296 8.63 2.57 6.06
C GLU A 296 7.35 2.91 6.82
N ALA A 297 7.26 4.10 7.41
CA ALA A 297 6.07 4.56 8.10
C ALA A 297 4.89 4.77 7.14
N GLN A 298 5.14 5.20 5.90
CA GLN A 298 4.09 5.24 4.88
C GLN A 298 3.58 3.81 4.60
N MET A 299 4.48 2.86 4.34
CA MET A 299 4.12 1.46 4.13
C MET A 299 3.30 0.86 5.27
N ASP A 300 3.65 1.16 6.52
CA ASP A 300 2.90 0.71 7.69
C ASP A 300 1.46 1.25 7.70
N VAL A 301 1.24 2.50 7.29
CA VAL A 301 -0.11 3.06 7.12
C VAL A 301 -0.89 2.27 6.06
N PHE A 302 -0.30 2.02 4.89
CA PHE A 302 -0.97 1.26 3.82
C PHE A 302 -1.31 -0.18 4.23
N ARG A 303 -0.42 -0.84 4.96
CA ARG A 303 -0.60 -2.21 5.45
C ARG A 303 -1.61 -2.33 6.58
N THR A 304 -1.77 -1.28 7.38
CA THR A 304 -2.63 -1.32 8.58
C THR A 304 -3.94 -0.57 8.44
N ALA A 305 -4.14 0.16 7.34
CA ALA A 305 -5.42 0.76 6.98
C ALA A 305 -6.47 -0.29 6.57
N PHE A 306 -6.07 -1.53 6.34
CA PHE A 306 -6.98 -2.65 6.13
C PHE A 306 -6.70 -3.81 7.10
N PRO A 307 -7.69 -4.30 7.87
CA PRO A 307 -9.05 -3.76 8.02
C PRO A 307 -9.06 -2.31 8.56
N PRO A 308 -10.15 -1.54 8.38
CA PRO A 308 -10.25 -0.17 8.86
C PRO A 308 -9.83 -0.03 10.33
N ALA A 309 -9.08 1.03 10.63
CA ALA A 309 -8.50 1.25 11.95
C ALA A 309 -8.54 2.74 12.30
N VAL A 310 -8.55 3.03 13.60
CA VAL A 310 -8.36 4.38 14.13
C VAL A 310 -6.86 4.69 14.17
N PHE A 311 -6.49 5.87 13.70
CA PHE A 311 -5.14 6.39 13.72
C PHE A 311 -5.05 7.67 14.55
N ALA A 312 -4.00 7.76 15.34
CA ALA A 312 -3.52 9.00 15.91
C ALA A 312 -2.61 9.70 14.91
N ILE A 313 -2.95 10.93 14.58
CA ILE A 313 -2.27 11.74 13.57
C ILE A 313 -1.69 12.96 14.25
N LYS A 314 -0.42 13.23 13.98
CA LYS A 314 0.24 14.51 14.26
C LYS A 314 0.58 15.13 12.93
N ALA A 315 0.13 16.35 12.70
CA ALA A 315 0.23 16.98 11.41
C ALA A 315 0.31 18.50 11.55
N GLN A 316 0.75 19.14 10.48
CA GLN A 316 0.57 20.56 10.31
C GLN A 316 -0.60 20.82 9.35
N VAL A 317 -1.48 21.76 9.69
CA VAL A 317 -2.57 22.13 8.77
C VAL A 317 -2.01 23.02 7.67
N ARG A 318 -2.17 22.59 6.43
CA ARG A 318 -1.64 23.27 5.24
C ARG A 318 -2.77 23.57 4.26
N THR A 319 -2.43 24.32 3.22
CA THR A 319 -3.36 24.70 2.16
C THR A 319 -2.65 24.55 0.81
N THR A 320 -3.33 24.01 -0.20
CA THR A 320 -2.84 23.97 -1.57
C THR A 320 -2.84 25.38 -2.17
N SER A 321 -2.16 25.55 -3.32
CA SER A 321 -2.22 26.79 -4.10
C SER A 321 -3.65 27.14 -4.55
N GLN A 322 -4.53 26.14 -4.65
CA GLN A 322 -5.93 26.27 -5.02
C GLN A 322 -6.85 26.53 -3.81
N GLY A 323 -6.31 26.66 -2.59
CA GLY A 323 -7.07 26.98 -1.39
C GLY A 323 -7.66 25.78 -0.63
N ALA A 324 -7.41 24.54 -1.08
CA ALA A 324 -7.88 23.34 -0.38
C ALA A 324 -7.01 23.03 0.84
N TYR A 325 -7.62 22.74 1.99
CA TYR A 325 -6.89 22.42 3.22
C TYR A 325 -6.56 20.92 3.31
N PHE A 326 -5.41 20.62 3.88
CA PHE A 326 -4.95 19.25 4.14
C PHE A 326 -4.11 19.17 5.42
N LEU A 327 -3.95 17.96 5.95
CA LEU A 327 -3.06 17.66 7.06
C LEU A 327 -1.75 17.09 6.52
N GLU A 328 -0.65 17.80 6.73
CA GLU A 328 0.68 17.31 6.39
C GLU A 328 1.24 16.49 7.56
N ALA A 329 1.18 15.16 7.47
CA ALA A 329 1.48 14.29 8.60
C ALA A 329 2.97 14.28 8.95
N ALA A 330 3.29 14.54 10.22
CA ALA A 330 4.60 14.32 10.83
C ALA A 330 4.69 12.95 11.51
N LYS A 331 3.56 12.42 12.00
CA LYS A 331 3.47 11.07 12.55
C LYS A 331 2.05 10.51 12.40
N VAL A 332 1.95 9.24 12.04
CA VAL A 332 0.71 8.47 12.03
C VAL A 332 0.94 7.21 12.86
N THR A 333 0.02 6.88 13.76
CA THR A 333 0.14 5.72 14.64
C THR A 333 -1.19 5.01 14.73
N ARG A 334 -1.22 3.72 14.40
CA ARG A 334 -2.41 2.89 14.57
C ARG A 334 -2.76 2.79 16.05
N VAL A 335 -4.02 3.03 16.39
CA VAL A 335 -4.55 2.97 17.77
C VAL A 335 -5.27 1.65 17.99
N GLY A 336 -6.18 1.27 17.09
CA GLY A 336 -6.95 0.04 17.21
C GLY A 336 -7.79 -0.25 15.97
N PRO A 337 -8.27 -1.49 15.80
CA PRO A 337 -9.17 -1.87 14.71
C PRO A 337 -10.57 -1.26 14.90
N LEU A 338 -11.33 -1.19 13.81
CA LEU A 338 -12.77 -0.92 13.82
C LEU A 338 -13.55 -2.21 13.53
N ALA A 339 -14.76 -2.32 14.09
CA ALA A 339 -15.73 -3.32 13.68
C ALA A 339 -16.79 -2.66 12.78
N PRO A 340 -17.34 -3.39 11.79
CA PRO A 340 -18.56 -2.93 11.13
C PRO A 340 -19.69 -2.86 12.17
N LEU A 341 -20.54 -1.83 12.06
CA LEU A 341 -21.79 -1.77 12.80
C LEU A 341 -22.57 -3.06 12.52
N ARG A 342 -22.98 -3.77 13.58
CA ARG A 342 -23.99 -4.82 13.44
C ARG A 342 -25.22 -4.15 12.82
N GLU A 343 -25.89 -4.83 11.89
CA GLU A 343 -27.18 -4.35 11.38
C GLU A 343 -28.05 -3.98 12.60
N LEU A 344 -28.36 -2.69 12.74
CA LEU A 344 -29.31 -2.22 13.75
C LEU A 344 -30.62 -2.98 13.48
N PRO A 345 -31.26 -3.55 14.51
CA PRO A 345 -32.48 -4.33 14.37
C PRO A 345 -33.61 -3.57 13.66
#